data_AF-A0A1I4AP05-F1
#
_entry.id   AF-A0A1I4AP05-F1
#
_cell.length_a   1.000
_cell.length_b   1.000
_cell.length_c   1.000
_cell.angle_alpha   90.00
_cell.angle_beta   90.00
_cell.angle_gamma   90.00
#
_symmetry.space_group_name_H-M   'P 1'
#
loop_
_entity.id
_entity.type
_entity.pdbx_description
1 polymer ?
#
loop_
_entity_poly.entity_id
_entity_poly.type
_entity_poly.pdbx_seq_one_letter_code
_entity_poly.pdbx_strand_id
1 'polypeptide(L)' 'METFNKLVRDKIPEMIEDNGENCKYKILDEDQYADQLKIKLKEEVKEYLETTNDSNAVEELADILEVIHS' A
#
# COMPACT_ATOMS: atom_id res chain seq x y z
N MET A 1 16.95 -3.08 -10.26
CA MET A 1 16.23 -3.28 -8.98
C MET A 1 15.13 -2.24 -8.99
N GLU A 2 13.88 -2.67 -9.19
CA GLU A 2 12.74 -1.76 -9.19
C GLU A 2 12.51 -1.24 -7.77
N THR A 3 12.14 0.04 -7.66
CA THR A 3 11.90 0.70 -6.37
C THR A 3 10.42 1.01 -6.27
N PHE A 4 9.76 0.31 -5.36
CA PHE A 4 8.36 0.55 -5.02
C PHE A 4 8.34 1.30 -3.68
N ASN A 5 8.14 2.61 -3.73
CA ASN A 5 8.02 3.45 -2.53
C ASN A 5 6.59 3.37 -1.97
N LYS A 6 6.07 2.15 -1.82
CA LYS A 6 4.72 1.90 -1.33
C LYS A 6 4.77 1.69 0.18
N LEU A 7 3.85 2.33 0.90
CA LEU A 7 3.59 2.00 2.29
C LEU A 7 2.88 0.64 2.33
N VAL A 8 3.49 -0.33 3.03
CA VAL A 8 2.89 -1.63 3.32
C VAL A 8 2.68 -1.74 4.83
N ARG A 9 1.51 -2.25 5.24
CA ARG A 9 1.09 -2.39 6.65
C ARG A 9 0.88 -3.85 7.06
N ASP A 10 1.01 -4.75 6.10
CA ASP A 10 0.79 -6.18 6.21
C ASP A 10 2.13 -6.94 6.20
N LYS A 11 2.05 -8.24 5.95
CA LYS A 11 3.20 -9.15 5.90
C LYS A 11 3.83 -9.22 4.51
N ILE A 12 3.64 -8.23 3.63
CA ILE A 12 4.24 -8.23 2.28
C ILE A 12 5.75 -8.54 2.31
N PRO A 13 6.58 -7.94 3.21
CA PRO A 13 8.00 -8.31 3.27
C PRO A 13 8.23 -9.80 3.53
N GLU A 14 7.46 -10.39 4.46
CA GLU A 14 7.53 -11.83 4.78
C GLU A 14 7.07 -12.68 3.58
N MET A 15 5.99 -12.29 2.90
CA MET A 15 5.48 -13.00 1.73
C MET A 15 6.45 -12.97 0.55
N ILE A 16 7.18 -11.86 0.36
CA ILE A 16 8.24 -11.75 -0.66
C ILE A 16 9.39 -12.70 -0.32
N GLU A 17 9.83 -12.73 0.94
CA GLU A 17 10.88 -13.63 1.41
C GLU A 17 10.47 -15.11 1.27
N ASP A 18 9.23 -15.46 1.62
CA ASP A 18 8.66 -16.81 1.48
C ASP A 18 8.60 -17.29 0.03
N ASN A 19 8.46 -16.35 -0.93
CA ASN A 19 8.52 -16.63 -2.36
C ASN A 19 9.96 -16.78 -2.90
N GLY A 20 10.98 -16.67 -2.03
CA GLY A 20 12.40 -16.74 -2.41
C GLY A 20 12.94 -15.46 -3.05
N GLU A 21 12.18 -14.36 -2.96
CA GLU A 21 12.59 -13.05 -3.44
C GLU A 21 13.17 -12.20 -2.30
N ASN A 22 13.78 -11.06 -2.63
CA ASN A 22 14.36 -10.15 -1.64
C ASN A 22 13.81 -8.74 -1.84
N CYS A 23 13.30 -8.12 -0.79
CA CYS A 23 12.93 -6.71 -0.78
C CYS A 23 13.80 -5.90 0.19
N LYS A 24 13.91 -4.59 -0.06
CA LYS A 24 14.46 -3.64 0.91
C LYS A 24 13.30 -2.83 1.46
N TYR A 25 13.16 -2.81 2.76
CA TYR A 25 12.16 -2.01 3.46
C TYR A 25 12.80 -1.23 4.61
N LYS A 26 12.06 -0.24 5.11
CA LYS A 26 12.43 0.56 6.28
C LYS A 26 11.21 0.66 7.18
N ILE A 27 11.40 0.52 8.49
CA ILE A 27 10.37 0.85 9.48
C ILE A 27 10.33 2.37 9.66
N LEU A 28 9.14 2.94 9.56
CA LEU A 28 8.92 4.38 9.64
C LEU A 28 8.68 4.80 11.11
N ASP A 29 9.09 6.03 11.42
CA ASP A 29 8.62 6.72 12.63
C ASP A 29 7.22 7.31 12.40
N GLU A 30 6.58 7.84 13.46
CA GLU A 30 5.21 8.35 13.41
C GLU A 30 5.02 9.48 12.37
N ASP A 31 5.97 10.42 12.28
CA ASP A 31 5.90 11.54 11.34
C ASP A 31 6.01 11.05 9.89
N GLN A 32 6.99 10.19 9.61
CA GLN A 32 7.17 9.57 8.29
C GLN A 32 5.97 8.70 7.92
N TYR A 33 5.42 7.97 8.88
CA TYR A 33 4.24 7.13 8.68
C TYR A 33 3.02 7.98 8.29
N ALA A 34 2.77 9.09 9.00
CA ALA A 34 1.68 10.00 8.69
C ALA A 34 1.81 10.62 7.29
N ASP A 35 3.03 10.94 6.85
CA ASP A 35 3.27 11.44 5.50
C ASP A 35 3.12 10.36 4.44
N GLN A 36 3.55 9.12 4.71
CA GLN A 36 3.35 7.99 3.81
C GLN A 36 1.88 7.58 3.71
N LEU A 37 1.08 7.70 4.77
CA LEU A 37 -0.37 7.47 4.72
C LEU A 37 -1.07 8.42 3.73
N LYS A 38 -0.66 9.71 3.69
CA LYS A 38 -1.21 10.67 2.71
C LYS A 38 -0.84 10.30 1.27
N ILE A 39 0.34 9.73 1.06
CA ILE A 39 0.76 9.24 -0.26
C ILE A 39 -0.05 8.01 -0.63
N LYS A 40 -0.19 7.05 0.30
CA LYS A 40 -0.96 5.82 0.10
C LYS A 40 -2.43 6.12 -0.19
N LEU A 41 -3.05 7.05 0.53
CA LEU A 41 -4.42 7.49 0.23
C LEU A 41 -4.59 7.99 -1.21
N LYS A 42 -3.63 8.76 -1.72
CA LYS A 42 -3.67 9.27 -3.10
C LYS A 42 -3.49 8.16 -4.13
N GLU A 43 -2.69 7.16 -3.80
CA GLU A 43 -2.51 5.94 -4.60
C GLU A 43 -3.85 5.19 -4.72
N GLU A 44 -4.46 4.78 -3.61
CA GLU A 44 -5.69 3.96 -3.66
C GLU A 44 -6.86 4.72 -4.29
N VAL A 45 -6.98 6.02 -4.01
CA VAL A 45 -8.00 6.86 -4.67
C VAL A 45 -7.79 6.91 -6.17
N LYS A 46 -6.54 6.97 -6.63
CA LYS A 46 -6.23 6.96 -8.06
C LYS A 46 -6.54 5.59 -8.66
N GLU A 47 -6.15 4.50 -8.01
CA GLU A 47 -6.42 3.13 -8.46
C GLU A 47 -7.94 2.87 -8.55
N TYR A 48 -8.72 3.32 -7.55
CA TYR A 48 -10.19 3.30 -7.59
C TYR A 48 -10.78 4.07 -8.78
N LEU A 49 -10.22 5.24 -9.12
CA LEU A 49 -10.71 6.05 -10.24
C LEU A 49 -10.33 5.47 -11.61
N GLU A 50 -9.23 4.72 -11.69
CA GLU A 50 -8.70 4.14 -12.94
C GLU A 50 -9.23 2.73 -13.24
N THR A 51 -9.73 2.02 -12.23
CA THR A 51 -10.28 0.68 -12.42
C THR A 51 -11.57 0.69 -13.27
N THR A 52 -11.76 -0.37 -14.05
CA THR A 52 -12.87 -0.50 -15.01
C THR A 52 -13.85 -1.61 -14.65
N ASN A 53 -13.61 -2.33 -13.54
CA ASN A 53 -14.48 -3.40 -13.08
C ASN A 53 -14.85 -3.24 -11.61
N ASP A 54 -16.07 -3.67 -11.27
CA ASP A 54 -16.66 -3.46 -9.96
C ASP A 54 -15.93 -4.22 -8.84
N SER A 55 -15.37 -5.40 -9.14
CA SER A 55 -14.68 -6.21 -8.13
C SER A 55 -13.44 -5.47 -7.60
N ASN A 56 -12.60 -5.00 -8.52
CA ASN A 56 -11.42 -4.22 -8.16
C ASN A 56 -11.83 -2.89 -7.55
N ALA A 57 -12.89 -2.22 -8.05
CA ALA A 57 -13.38 -0.98 -7.43
C ALA A 57 -13.74 -1.16 -5.95
N VAL A 58 -14.32 -2.30 -5.57
CA VAL A 58 -14.61 -2.61 -4.17
C VAL A 58 -13.34 -2.89 -3.37
N GLU A 59 -12.35 -3.53 -3.96
CA GLU A 59 -11.03 -3.76 -3.35
C GLU A 59 -10.33 -2.43 -3.04
N GLU A 60 -10.23 -1.52 -4.01
CA GLU A 60 -9.61 -0.21 -3.80
C GLU A 60 -10.36 0.64 -2.74
N LEU A 61 -11.69 0.52 -2.66
CA LEU A 61 -12.47 1.17 -1.61
C LEU A 61 -12.17 0.60 -0.23
N ALA A 62 -11.92 -0.70 -0.12
CA ALA A 62 -11.52 -1.33 1.13
C ALA A 62 -10.13 -0.83 1.56
N ASP A 63 -9.20 -0.67 0.63
CA ASP A 63 -7.86 -0.15 0.91
C ASP A 63 -7.89 1.32 1.35
N ILE A 64 -8.74 2.15 0.73
CA ILE A 64 -9.02 3.51 1.21
C ILE A 64 -9.56 3.50 2.64
N LEU A 65 -10.49 2.61 2.96
CA LEU A 65 -11.04 2.48 4.31
C LEU A 65 -9.96 2.08 5.32
N GLU A 66 -9.05 1.19 4.95
CA GLU A 66 -7.90 0.82 5.80
C GLU A 66 -7.01 2.04 6.09
N VAL A 67 -6.74 2.89 5.09
CA VAL A 67 -5.99 4.16 5.28
C VAL A 67 -6.69 5.13 6.22
N ILE A 68 -8.03 5.20 6.19
CA ILE A 68 -8.79 6.06 7.10
C ILE A 68 -8.71 5.58 8.57
N HIS A 69 -8.57 4.28 8.80
CA HIS A 69 -8.54 3.68 10.14
C HIS A 69 -7.12 3.50 10.73
N SER A 70 -6.08 3.84 9.97
CA SER A 70 -4.66 3.70 10.35
C SER A 70 -4.18 4.75 11.35
#